data_AF-A0A0D2KMH0-F1
#
_entry.id   AF-A0A0D2KMH0-F1
#
_cell.length_a   1.000
_cell.length_b   1.000
_cell.length_c   1.000
_cell.angle_alpha   90.00
_cell.angle_beta   90.00
_cell.angle_gamma   90.00
#
_symmetry.space_group_name_H-M   'P 1'
#
loop_
_entity.id
_entity.type
_entity.pdbx_description
1 polymer ?
#
loop_
_entity_poly.entity_id
_entity_poly.type
_entity_poly.pdbx_seq_one_letter_code
_entity_poly.pdbx_strand_id
1 'polypeptide(L)'
;MAQPEINDAQSYKPNALIEKGCRLLHKMDVPCYSKVVDLILEETANPLSKQSIRRKACAICGKTPSHTWTRSFLSRWPCITLGKPSGLDPKRAIAFNRPVVHHHFELFNGIIKKYGIPYENIYNMDEKGCQRGGGRKSSSRKYFVPRIRRPKYRARSANLELVTIIECVCADGTALLPGFVFSGTQFLPEWFQDVDDDICISLSPNGWTNDFLCTEWFKKSFIGQSKARNKSGKPIILVLDGHGSHEKLVMIDLGLSHGIIIFCLPPHTTHKLQPLDVGVFGPFSCAWAD
;
A
#
# COMPACT_ATOMS: atom_id res chain seq x y z
N MET A 1 57.32 9.49 -35.73
CA MET A 1 57.89 8.21 -35.24
C MET A 1 57.48 8.04 -33.79
N ALA A 2 56.77 6.95 -33.50
CA ALA A 2 56.52 6.27 -32.22
C ALA A 2 56.24 7.09 -30.94
N GLN A 3 55.03 6.93 -30.40
CA GLN A 3 54.75 7.08 -28.96
C GLN A 3 55.30 5.84 -28.21
N PRO A 4 55.77 5.97 -26.96
CA PRO A 4 56.18 4.84 -26.14
C PRO A 4 54.98 4.18 -25.46
N GLU A 5 54.99 2.85 -25.49
CA GLU A 5 54.12 1.96 -24.72
C GLU A 5 54.42 2.05 -23.22
N ILE A 6 53.38 2.05 -22.39
CA ILE A 6 53.46 1.61 -21.00
C ILE A 6 52.33 0.59 -20.79
N ASN A 7 52.75 -0.67 -20.74
CA ASN A 7 52.03 -1.77 -20.11
C ASN A 7 52.04 -1.58 -18.59
N ASP A 8 50.88 -1.72 -17.96
CA ASP A 8 50.62 -2.64 -16.83
C ASP A 8 49.35 -2.22 -16.08
N ALA A 9 48.24 -2.86 -16.43
CA ALA A 9 47.08 -2.97 -15.55
C ALA A 9 46.91 -4.44 -15.20
N GLN A 10 47.16 -4.73 -13.93
CA GLN A 10 47.02 -6.03 -13.31
C GLN A 10 45.67 -6.70 -13.56
N SER A 11 45.78 -8.01 -13.69
CA SER A 11 44.73 -9.01 -13.87
C SER A 11 43.49 -8.82 -13.00
N TYR A 12 42.33 -8.76 -13.65
CA TYR A 12 41.09 -9.30 -13.10
C TYR A 12 40.66 -10.47 -13.99
N LYS A 13 40.83 -11.70 -13.51
CA LYS A 13 40.37 -12.91 -14.19
C LYS A 13 38.86 -13.05 -13.94
N PRO A 14 37.98 -13.02 -14.97
CA PRO A 14 36.64 -13.52 -14.82
C PRO A 14 36.73 -15.04 -14.67
N ASN A 15 36.52 -15.48 -13.42
CA ASN A 15 36.45 -16.85 -12.97
C ASN A 15 35.73 -17.77 -13.97
N ALA A 16 36.43 -18.85 -14.35
CA ALA A 16 36.08 -20.27 -14.53
C ALA A 16 34.62 -20.79 -14.57
N LEU A 17 33.58 -19.95 -14.55
CA LEU A 17 32.17 -20.31 -14.70
C LEU A 17 31.67 -20.17 -16.15
N ILE A 18 32.44 -19.51 -17.03
CA ILE A 18 32.09 -19.34 -18.44
C ILE A 18 32.48 -20.56 -19.29
N GLU A 19 33.47 -21.35 -18.89
CA GLU A 19 33.98 -22.47 -19.70
C GLU A 19 33.43 -23.86 -19.35
N LYS A 20 32.66 -24.01 -18.27
CA LYS A 20 32.10 -25.32 -17.86
C LYS A 20 30.61 -25.51 -18.13
N GLY A 21 30.04 -24.69 -19.01
CA GLY A 21 28.63 -24.76 -19.44
C GLY A 21 28.39 -25.29 -20.87
N CYS A 22 29.43 -25.74 -21.58
CA CYS A 22 29.34 -26.08 -23.02
C CYS A 22 29.01 -27.55 -23.35
N ARG A 23 28.52 -28.37 -22.42
CA ARG A 23 28.07 -29.74 -22.76
C ARG A 23 26.74 -30.08 -22.10
N LEU A 24 25.68 -29.88 -22.89
CA LEU A 24 24.41 -30.62 -22.99
C LEU A 24 23.28 -29.67 -23.42
N LEU A 25 23.50 -29.11 -24.60
CA LEU A 25 22.51 -28.49 -25.48
C LEU A 25 21.62 -29.59 -26.06
N HIS A 26 20.44 -29.81 -25.51
CA HIS A 26 19.42 -30.52 -26.28
C HIS A 26 18.02 -29.91 -26.11
N LYS A 27 17.56 -29.39 -27.25
CA LYS A 27 16.18 -29.04 -27.64
C LYS A 27 15.63 -27.72 -27.09
N MET A 28 16.33 -26.62 -27.42
CA MET A 28 15.88 -25.33 -27.97
C MET A 28 17.09 -24.39 -27.88
N ASP A 29 17.39 -23.64 -28.93
CA ASP A 29 18.64 -22.87 -29.09
C ASP A 29 18.87 -21.85 -27.94
N VAL A 30 20.06 -21.91 -27.32
CA VAL A 30 20.55 -20.98 -26.27
C VAL A 30 20.37 -19.49 -26.61
N PRO A 31 20.52 -19.04 -27.88
CA PRO A 31 20.20 -17.67 -28.29
C PRO A 31 18.77 -17.20 -27.99
N CYS A 32 17.80 -18.11 -27.94
CA CYS A 32 16.42 -17.75 -27.63
C CYS A 32 16.21 -17.49 -26.13
N TYR A 33 17.03 -18.09 -25.26
CA TYR A 33 16.89 -17.96 -23.81
C TYR A 33 17.40 -16.64 -23.28
N SER A 34 18.56 -16.13 -23.75
CA SER A 34 19.05 -14.82 -23.28
C SER A 34 18.09 -13.70 -23.69
N LYS A 35 17.60 -13.72 -24.94
CA LYS A 35 16.59 -12.76 -25.43
C LYS A 35 15.30 -12.75 -24.62
N VAL A 36 14.88 -13.92 -24.08
CA VAL A 36 13.71 -14.00 -23.20
C VAL A 36 14.01 -13.45 -21.81
N VAL A 37 15.24 -13.61 -21.30
CA VAL A 37 15.68 -13.01 -20.03
C VAL A 37 15.80 -11.50 -20.18
N ASP A 38 16.38 -11.01 -21.27
CA ASP A 38 16.47 -9.58 -21.57
C ASP A 38 15.07 -8.94 -21.62
N LEU A 39 14.09 -9.59 -22.26
CA LEU A 39 12.68 -9.17 -22.26
C LEU A 39 11.99 -9.18 -20.87
N ILE A 40 12.50 -9.95 -19.91
CA ILE A 40 11.99 -9.97 -18.53
C ILE A 40 12.65 -8.86 -17.71
N LEU A 41 13.93 -8.59 -17.99
CA LEU A 41 14.72 -7.55 -17.33
C LEU A 41 14.43 -6.15 -17.90
N GLU A 42 13.96 -6.05 -19.13
CA GLU A 42 13.30 -4.87 -19.67
C GLU A 42 12.06 -4.56 -18.83
N GLU A 43 11.91 -3.31 -18.38
CA GLU A 43 10.78 -2.84 -17.57
C GLU A 43 9.47 -2.92 -18.37
N THR A 44 8.87 -4.11 -18.44
CA THR A 44 7.51 -4.26 -18.95
C THR A 44 6.51 -3.85 -17.86
N ALA A 45 5.51 -3.03 -18.21
CA ALA A 45 4.47 -2.59 -17.27
C ALA A 45 3.62 -3.74 -16.68
N ASN A 46 3.73 -4.95 -17.24
CA ASN A 46 2.99 -6.14 -16.80
C ASN A 46 3.93 -7.35 -16.67
N PRO A 47 4.06 -7.95 -15.46
CA PRO A 47 4.85 -9.16 -15.27
C PRO A 47 4.41 -10.32 -16.17
N LEU A 48 5.37 -11.08 -16.68
CA LEU A 48 5.09 -12.23 -17.54
C LEU A 48 4.63 -13.44 -16.73
N SER A 49 3.52 -14.06 -17.15
CA SER A 49 3.03 -15.33 -16.63
C SER A 49 3.71 -16.51 -17.32
N LYS A 50 3.56 -17.73 -16.76
CA LYS A 50 4.02 -18.97 -17.40
C LYS A 50 3.49 -19.14 -18.83
N GLN A 51 2.31 -18.60 -19.11
CA GLN A 51 1.69 -18.69 -20.43
C GLN A 51 2.28 -17.64 -21.38
N SER A 52 2.38 -16.37 -20.95
CA SER A 52 2.89 -15.30 -21.81
C SER A 52 4.39 -15.45 -22.10
N ILE A 53 5.20 -15.92 -21.14
CA ILE A 53 6.61 -16.22 -21.39
C ILE A 53 6.79 -17.35 -22.40
N ARG A 54 5.95 -18.41 -22.35
CA ARG A 54 5.99 -19.50 -23.35
C ARG A 54 5.59 -19.01 -24.74
N ARG A 55 4.61 -18.10 -24.84
CA ARG A 55 4.23 -17.48 -26.12
C ARG A 55 5.37 -16.63 -26.69
N LYS A 56 6.00 -15.80 -25.86
CA LYS A 56 7.18 -15.00 -26.25
C LYS A 56 8.35 -15.89 -26.69
N ALA A 57 8.66 -16.94 -25.93
CA ALA A 57 9.68 -17.92 -26.31
C ALA A 57 9.34 -18.61 -27.65
N CYS A 58 8.08 -18.97 -27.89
CA CYS A 58 7.64 -19.51 -29.18
C CYS A 58 7.89 -18.53 -30.33
N ALA A 59 7.55 -17.25 -30.14
CA ALA A 59 7.74 -16.22 -31.15
C ALA A 59 9.22 -15.99 -31.49
N ILE A 60 10.10 -16.04 -30.49
CA ILE A 60 11.55 -15.82 -30.68
C ILE A 60 12.22 -17.06 -31.28
N CYS A 61 11.86 -18.26 -30.80
CA CYS A 61 12.54 -19.50 -31.22
C CYS A 61 11.91 -20.13 -32.49
N GLY A 62 10.75 -19.65 -32.94
CA GLY A 62 9.97 -20.27 -34.03
C GLY A 62 9.43 -21.68 -33.72
N LYS A 63 9.54 -22.15 -32.48
CA LYS A 63 9.15 -23.49 -32.03
C LYS A 63 8.36 -23.42 -30.73
N THR A 64 7.30 -24.21 -30.63
CA THR A 64 6.47 -24.26 -29.42
C THR A 64 7.22 -24.87 -28.25
N PRO A 65 7.44 -24.15 -27.13
CA PRO A 65 8.10 -24.70 -25.95
C PRO A 65 7.25 -25.77 -25.28
N SER A 66 7.90 -26.82 -24.76
CA SER A 66 7.23 -27.90 -24.03
C SER A 66 6.51 -27.39 -22.75
N HIS A 67 5.59 -28.19 -22.22
CA HIS A 67 4.91 -27.86 -20.96
C HIS A 67 5.85 -27.81 -19.74
N THR A 68 6.99 -28.50 -19.82
CA THR A 68 8.02 -28.53 -18.76
C THR A 68 9.08 -27.44 -18.93
N TRP A 69 9.07 -26.71 -20.05
CA TRP A 69 10.06 -25.69 -20.38
C TRP A 69 10.16 -24.62 -19.29
N THR A 70 9.03 -24.09 -18.79
CA THR A 70 9.04 -23.01 -17.78
C THR A 70 9.65 -23.46 -16.45
N ARG A 71 9.49 -24.74 -16.08
CA ARG A 71 10.15 -25.30 -14.89
C ARG A 71 11.67 -25.33 -15.07
N SER A 72 12.12 -25.76 -16.25
CA SER A 72 13.54 -25.83 -16.59
C SER A 72 14.16 -24.44 -16.72
N PHE A 73 13.41 -23.47 -17.25
CA PHE A 73 13.80 -22.06 -17.33
C PHE A 73 14.07 -21.46 -15.95
N LEU A 74 13.14 -21.63 -15.00
CA LEU A 74 13.30 -21.14 -13.63
C LEU A 74 14.43 -21.85 -12.86
N SER A 75 14.60 -23.16 -13.06
CA SER A 75 15.71 -23.90 -12.46
C SER A 75 17.08 -23.42 -12.95
N ARG A 76 17.15 -22.87 -14.16
CA ARG A 76 18.39 -22.40 -14.78
C ARG A 76 18.74 -20.97 -14.38
N TRP A 77 17.75 -20.17 -13.98
CA TRP A 77 17.92 -18.77 -13.58
C TRP A 77 17.37 -18.54 -12.16
N PRO A 78 18.16 -18.87 -11.11
CA PRO A 78 17.70 -18.76 -9.72
C PRO A 78 17.34 -17.34 -9.29
N CYS A 79 17.84 -16.31 -9.99
CA CYS A 79 17.48 -14.91 -9.77
C CYS A 79 16.06 -14.56 -10.23
N ILE A 80 15.41 -15.40 -11.05
CA ILE A 80 14.03 -15.21 -11.51
C ILE A 80 13.11 -16.13 -10.71
N THR A 81 12.11 -15.54 -10.04
CA THR A 81 11.14 -16.30 -9.24
C THR A 81 9.72 -16.09 -9.72
N LEU A 82 8.84 -17.06 -9.44
CA LEU A 82 7.41 -16.90 -9.68
C LEU A 82 6.78 -16.14 -8.52
N GLY A 83 6.45 -14.88 -8.75
CA GLY A 83 5.61 -14.09 -7.86
C GLY A 83 4.13 -14.20 -8.23
N LYS A 84 3.26 -13.92 -7.25
CA LYS A 84 1.89 -13.49 -7.50
C LYS A 84 1.82 -12.00 -7.25
N PRO A 85 2.05 -11.14 -8.25
CA PRO A 85 1.94 -9.70 -8.05
C PRO A 85 0.49 -9.38 -7.67
N SER A 86 0.33 -8.48 -6.70
CA SER A 86 -0.99 -7.93 -6.40
C SER A 86 -1.45 -7.06 -7.57
N GLY A 87 -2.73 -7.18 -7.93
CA GLY A 87 -3.32 -6.29 -8.93
C GLY A 87 -3.25 -4.85 -8.44
N LEU A 88 -2.75 -3.95 -9.30
CA LEU A 88 -2.75 -2.52 -9.06
C LEU A 88 -3.65 -1.86 -10.10
N ASP A 89 -4.52 -0.96 -9.65
CA ASP A 89 -5.36 -0.18 -10.55
C ASP A 89 -4.48 0.68 -11.49
N PRO A 90 -4.76 0.76 -12.80
CA PRO A 90 -3.92 1.49 -13.75
C PRO A 90 -3.72 2.97 -13.39
N LYS A 91 -4.73 3.63 -12.81
CA LYS A 91 -4.59 5.03 -12.38
C LYS A 91 -3.61 5.16 -11.23
N ARG A 92 -3.59 4.18 -10.30
CA ARG A 92 -2.61 4.10 -9.21
C ARG A 92 -1.18 3.88 -9.72
N ALA A 93 -1.01 3.05 -10.75
CA ALA A 93 0.29 2.80 -11.36
C ALA A 93 0.87 4.05 -12.04
N ILE A 94 0.01 4.84 -12.71
CA ILE A 94 0.41 6.08 -13.38
C ILE A 94 0.68 7.20 -12.36
N ALA A 95 -0.18 7.33 -11.34
CA ALA A 95 -0.07 8.38 -10.33
C ALA A 95 1.14 8.19 -9.40
N PHE A 96 1.54 6.95 -9.12
CA PHE A 96 2.71 6.63 -8.31
C PHE A 96 4.00 6.68 -9.15
N ASN A 97 4.40 7.88 -9.57
CA ASN A 97 5.66 8.12 -10.27
C ASN A 97 6.64 8.94 -9.40
N ARG A 98 7.95 8.78 -9.65
CA ARG A 98 9.01 9.41 -8.85
C ARG A 98 8.86 10.94 -8.75
N PRO A 99 8.59 11.70 -9.84
CA PRO A 99 8.42 13.14 -9.76
C PRO A 99 7.30 13.58 -8.82
N VAL A 100 6.11 12.96 -8.91
CA VAL A 100 4.96 13.31 -8.05
C VAL A 100 5.28 13.05 -6.58
N VAL A 101 5.87 11.89 -6.27
CA VAL A 101 6.23 11.52 -4.91
C VAL A 101 7.31 12.46 -4.36
N HIS A 102 8.34 12.76 -5.17
CA HIS A 102 9.42 13.67 -4.78
C HIS A 102 8.88 15.07 -4.48
N HIS A 103 8.09 15.63 -5.39
CA HIS A 103 7.49 16.95 -5.24
C HIS A 103 6.61 17.05 -3.99
N HIS A 104 5.82 16.00 -3.71
CA HIS A 104 5.00 15.93 -2.50
C HIS A 104 5.85 16.05 -1.22
N PHE A 105 6.94 15.28 -1.12
CA PHE A 105 7.83 15.34 0.04
C PHE A 105 8.65 16.63 0.10
N GLU A 106 9.01 17.23 -1.03
CA GLU A 106 9.63 18.56 -1.05
C GLU A 106 8.70 19.62 -0.45
N LEU A 107 7.42 19.63 -0.85
CA LEU A 107 6.41 20.54 -0.29
C LEU A 107 6.21 20.30 1.21
N PHE A 108 6.04 19.03 1.60
CA PHE A 108 5.85 18.64 3.01
C PHE A 108 7.03 19.10 3.89
N ASN A 109 8.25 18.78 3.47
CA ASN A 109 9.47 19.17 4.17
C ASN A 109 9.66 20.69 4.17
N GLY A 110 9.26 21.37 3.09
CA GLY A 110 9.26 22.83 3.00
C GLY A 110 8.36 23.47 4.07
N ILE A 111 7.14 22.95 4.25
CA ILE A 111 6.19 23.43 5.28
C ILE A 111 6.75 23.19 6.69
N ILE A 112 7.24 21.98 6.96
CA ILE A 112 7.82 21.62 8.26
C ILE A 112 8.97 22.58 8.61
N LYS A 113 9.91 22.79 7.68
CA LYS A 113 11.06 23.69 7.89
C LYS A 113 10.63 25.15 8.04
N LYS A 114 9.72 25.63 7.19
CA LYS A 114 9.26 27.02 7.19
C LYS A 114 8.65 27.42 8.53
N TYR A 115 7.85 26.54 9.13
CA TYR A 115 7.13 26.84 10.38
C TYR A 115 7.79 26.23 11.63
N GLY A 116 8.87 25.45 11.46
CA GLY A 116 9.55 24.76 12.56
C GLY A 116 8.62 23.78 13.28
N ILE A 117 7.86 22.99 12.53
CA ILE A 117 6.82 22.10 13.06
C ILE A 117 7.49 20.82 13.60
N PRO A 118 7.34 20.52 14.90
CA PRO A 118 7.94 19.32 15.48
C PRO A 118 7.08 18.07 15.20
N TYR A 119 7.64 16.89 15.41
CA TYR A 119 6.95 15.63 15.08
C TYR A 119 5.67 15.41 15.88
N GLU A 120 5.61 15.87 17.13
CA GLU A 120 4.40 15.83 17.97
C GLU A 120 3.22 16.68 17.46
N ASN A 121 3.46 17.48 16.40
CA ASN A 121 2.45 18.30 15.74
C ASN A 121 2.10 17.77 14.33
N ILE A 122 2.59 16.60 13.94
CA ILE A 122 2.32 16.01 12.62
C ILE A 122 1.43 14.80 12.81
N TYR A 123 0.21 14.90 12.30
CA TYR A 123 -0.81 13.88 12.40
C TYR A 123 -1.13 13.28 11.03
N ASN A 124 -1.47 12.01 11.02
CA ASN A 124 -2.01 11.31 9.87
C ASN A 124 -3.36 10.72 10.22
N MET A 125 -4.36 10.94 9.37
CA MET A 125 -5.72 10.41 9.51
C MET A 125 -6.10 9.57 8.30
N ASP A 126 -6.82 8.48 8.57
CA ASP A 126 -7.38 7.60 7.56
C ASP A 126 -8.56 6.80 8.12
N GLU A 127 -9.31 6.19 7.21
CA GLU A 127 -10.57 5.52 7.53
C GLU A 127 -10.52 4.03 7.22
N LYS A 128 -11.11 3.24 8.12
CA LYS A 128 -11.14 1.79 7.98
C LYS A 128 -12.52 1.20 8.21
N GLY A 129 -13.14 0.74 7.12
CA GLY A 129 -14.34 -0.08 7.18
C GLY A 129 -14.08 -1.49 7.72
N CYS A 130 -14.79 -1.86 8.78
CA CYS A 130 -14.66 -3.12 9.50
C CYS A 130 -16.00 -3.85 9.50
N GLN A 131 -16.06 -5.06 8.94
CA GLN A 131 -17.26 -5.88 8.97
C GLN A 131 -17.25 -6.76 10.22
N ARG A 132 -18.32 -6.72 11.02
CA ARG A 132 -18.41 -7.49 12.28
C ARG A 132 -18.28 -9.01 12.07
N GLY A 133 -18.64 -9.52 10.90
CA GLY A 133 -18.50 -10.94 10.53
C GLY A 133 -17.14 -11.35 9.95
N GLY A 134 -16.09 -10.54 10.07
CA GLY A 134 -14.74 -10.86 9.57
C GLY A 134 -14.58 -10.73 8.04
N GLY A 135 -15.55 -10.11 7.37
CA GLY A 135 -15.52 -9.76 5.96
C GLY A 135 -15.57 -10.91 4.94
N ARG A 136 -15.77 -10.55 3.65
CA ARG A 136 -15.82 -11.52 2.54
C ARG A 136 -14.45 -12.00 2.06
N LYS A 137 -13.38 -11.23 2.31
CA LYS A 137 -12.02 -11.60 1.89
C LYS A 137 -11.55 -12.77 2.75
N SER A 138 -11.33 -13.92 2.11
CA SER A 138 -10.73 -15.08 2.75
C SER A 138 -9.47 -14.63 3.47
N SER A 139 -9.45 -14.70 4.80
CA SER A 139 -8.18 -14.75 5.50
C SER A 139 -7.33 -15.82 4.81
N SER A 140 -6.03 -15.57 4.65
CA SER A 140 -5.08 -16.56 4.12
C SER A 140 -4.93 -17.77 5.06
N ARG A 141 -5.75 -17.82 6.13
CA ARG A 141 -5.87 -18.88 7.10
C ARG A 141 -6.18 -20.20 6.41
N LYS A 142 -5.22 -21.10 6.50
CA LYS A 142 -5.35 -22.48 6.06
C LYS A 142 -5.95 -23.28 7.18
N TYR A 143 -6.86 -24.19 6.84
CA TYR A 143 -7.49 -25.10 7.78
C TYR A 143 -6.97 -26.50 7.52
N PHE A 144 -6.78 -27.28 8.58
CA PHE A 144 -6.55 -28.70 8.45
C PHE A 144 -7.84 -29.35 7.92
N VAL A 145 -7.74 -30.01 6.77
CA VAL A 145 -8.85 -30.75 6.16
C VAL A 145 -8.39 -32.18 5.89
N PRO A 146 -9.20 -33.20 6.21
CA PRO A 146 -8.88 -34.59 5.89
C PRO A 146 -8.66 -34.76 4.38
N ARG A 147 -7.62 -35.51 3.98
CA ARG A 147 -7.26 -35.72 2.56
C ARG A 147 -8.41 -36.36 1.77
N ILE A 148 -9.14 -37.27 2.40
CA ILE A 148 -10.25 -38.05 1.84
C ILE A 148 -11.57 -37.27 1.92
N ARG A 149 -11.78 -36.50 2.99
CA ARG A 149 -13.04 -35.81 3.26
C ARG A 149 -12.77 -34.32 3.42
N ARG A 150 -12.82 -33.60 2.30
CA ARG A 150 -12.61 -32.15 2.25
C ARG A 150 -13.94 -31.44 2.48
N PRO A 151 -14.23 -30.92 3.68
CA PRO A 151 -15.43 -30.12 3.89
C PRO A 151 -15.41 -28.94 2.90
N LYS A 152 -16.51 -28.79 2.13
CA LYS A 152 -16.66 -27.73 1.12
C LYS A 152 -17.05 -26.38 1.72
N TYR A 153 -17.56 -26.39 2.95
CA TYR A 153 -18.15 -25.23 3.62
C TYR A 153 -17.61 -25.09 5.04
N ARG A 154 -17.53 -23.85 5.51
CA ARG A 154 -17.26 -23.47 6.90
C ARG A 154 -18.38 -22.53 7.31
N ALA A 155 -18.92 -22.70 8.52
CA ALA A 155 -19.84 -21.72 9.10
C ALA A 155 -19.15 -20.35 9.14
N ARG A 156 -19.91 -19.31 8.80
CA ARG A 156 -19.49 -17.90 8.87
C ARG A 156 -20.64 -17.12 9.47
N SER A 157 -20.33 -16.09 10.24
CA SER A 157 -21.34 -15.12 10.65
C SER A 157 -21.97 -14.50 9.40
N ALA A 158 -23.29 -14.41 9.37
CA ALA A 158 -24.02 -13.69 8.34
C ALA A 158 -24.02 -12.17 8.59
N ASN A 159 -23.51 -11.72 9.75
CA ASN A 159 -23.50 -10.31 10.11
C ASN A 159 -22.43 -9.55 9.29
N LEU A 160 -22.88 -8.87 8.24
CA LEU A 160 -22.05 -8.04 7.36
C LEU A 160 -22.13 -6.55 7.70
N GLU A 161 -22.69 -6.21 8.87
CA GLU A 161 -22.75 -4.84 9.39
C GLU A 161 -21.36 -4.19 9.37
N LEU A 162 -21.30 -3.00 8.79
CA LEU A 162 -20.09 -2.23 8.58
C LEU A 162 -19.99 -1.17 9.68
N VAL A 163 -18.88 -1.19 10.41
CA VAL A 163 -18.47 -0.10 11.28
C VAL A 163 -17.24 0.52 10.65
N THR A 164 -17.28 1.81 10.37
CA THR A 164 -16.11 2.54 9.88
C THR A 164 -15.42 3.20 11.06
N ILE A 165 -14.12 2.97 11.20
CA ILE A 165 -13.28 3.55 12.24
C ILE A 165 -12.47 4.67 11.60
N ILE A 166 -12.47 5.84 12.22
CA ILE A 166 -11.64 6.98 11.86
C ILE A 166 -10.46 6.98 12.82
N GLU A 167 -9.27 6.70 12.30
CA GLU A 167 -8.05 6.64 13.11
C GLU A 167 -7.16 7.84 12.82
N CYS A 168 -6.49 8.34 13.86
CA CYS A 168 -5.54 9.42 13.71
C CYS A 168 -4.31 9.19 14.59
N VAL A 169 -3.14 9.09 13.95
CA VAL A 169 -1.85 8.84 14.60
C VAL A 169 -0.92 10.03 14.45
N CYS A 170 -0.10 10.27 15.46
CA CYS A 170 0.90 11.32 15.48
C CYS A 170 2.28 10.75 15.12
N ALA A 171 3.14 11.55 14.50
CA ALA A 171 4.50 11.15 14.14
C ALA A 171 5.41 10.91 15.36
N ASP A 172 4.98 11.31 16.57
CA ASP A 172 5.63 10.93 17.84
C ASP A 172 5.35 9.47 18.27
N GLY A 173 4.53 8.74 17.52
CA GLY A 173 4.18 7.34 17.77
C GLY A 173 2.91 7.12 18.61
N THR A 174 2.25 8.20 19.04
CA THR A 174 0.98 8.13 19.77
C THR A 174 -0.24 8.16 18.83
N ALA A 175 -1.43 7.92 19.37
CA ALA A 175 -2.70 8.06 18.66
C ALA A 175 -3.62 9.04 19.38
N LEU A 176 -4.56 9.62 18.63
CA LEU A 176 -5.74 10.28 19.17
C LEU A 176 -6.82 9.23 19.47
N LEU A 177 -7.85 9.61 20.22
CA LEU A 177 -9.01 8.76 20.41
C LEU A 177 -9.71 8.55 19.05
N PRO A 178 -10.14 7.31 18.74
CA PRO A 178 -10.73 7.00 17.45
C PRO A 178 -12.12 7.61 17.29
N GLY A 179 -12.56 7.75 16.06
CA GLY A 179 -13.97 8.01 15.71
C GLY A 179 -14.65 6.74 15.20
N PHE A 180 -15.96 6.62 15.41
CA PHE A 180 -16.75 5.50 14.91
C PHE A 180 -17.95 5.98 14.11
N VAL A 181 -18.13 5.38 12.94
CA VAL A 181 -19.30 5.57 12.09
C VAL A 181 -20.04 4.24 11.97
N PHE A 182 -21.24 4.18 12.55
CA PHE A 182 -22.10 3.00 12.45
C PHE A 182 -23.08 3.13 11.29
N SER A 183 -23.43 2.00 10.68
CA SER A 183 -24.54 1.95 9.74
C SER A 183 -25.88 2.07 10.47
N GLY A 184 -26.66 3.09 10.15
CA GLY A 184 -27.97 3.31 10.75
C GLY A 184 -28.45 4.75 10.61
N THR A 185 -29.70 5.00 10.99
CA THR A 185 -30.28 6.35 11.04
C THR A 185 -30.54 6.82 12.47
N GLN A 186 -30.65 5.90 13.43
CA GLN A 186 -30.84 6.18 14.85
C GLN A 186 -30.10 5.15 15.70
N PHE A 187 -29.59 5.59 16.85
CA PHE A 187 -29.13 4.75 17.94
C PHE A 187 -29.75 5.26 19.23
N LEU A 188 -29.80 4.39 20.25
CA LEU A 188 -30.17 4.76 21.60
C LEU A 188 -28.94 5.34 22.32
N PRO A 189 -28.95 6.61 22.78
CA PRO A 189 -27.80 7.22 23.46
C PRO A 189 -27.23 6.39 24.62
N GLU A 190 -28.10 5.60 25.25
CA GLU A 190 -27.78 4.64 26.32
C GLU A 190 -26.69 3.64 25.91
N TRP A 191 -26.54 3.34 24.61
CA TRP A 191 -25.52 2.41 24.12
C TRP A 191 -24.10 2.94 24.27
N PHE A 192 -23.95 4.26 24.47
CA PHE A 192 -22.66 4.93 24.51
C PHE A 192 -22.49 5.78 25.78
N GLN A 193 -23.30 5.54 26.81
CA GLN A 193 -23.22 6.28 28.09
C GLN A 193 -21.87 6.14 28.80
N ASP A 194 -21.18 5.01 28.60
CA ASP A 194 -19.87 4.73 29.21
C ASP A 194 -18.70 5.00 28.24
N VAL A 195 -18.96 5.68 27.11
CA VAL A 195 -17.92 6.04 26.14
C VAL A 195 -17.40 7.44 26.45
N ASP A 196 -16.09 7.65 26.29
CA ASP A 196 -15.45 8.95 26.42
C ASP A 196 -16.08 9.98 25.45
N ASP A 197 -16.47 11.15 25.96
CA ASP A 197 -17.12 12.21 25.19
C ASP A 197 -16.24 12.73 24.04
N ASP A 198 -14.91 12.55 24.12
CA ASP A 198 -13.97 12.93 23.05
C ASP A 198 -13.99 11.96 21.84
N ILE A 199 -14.57 10.76 22.01
CA ILE A 199 -14.77 9.76 20.94
C ILE A 199 -15.96 10.20 20.08
N CYS A 200 -15.69 10.62 18.85
CA CYS A 200 -16.76 10.97 17.92
C CYS A 200 -17.50 9.72 17.46
N ILE A 201 -18.77 9.62 17.83
CA ILE A 201 -19.70 8.61 17.32
C ILE A 201 -20.66 9.27 16.33
N SER A 202 -20.77 8.66 15.16
CA SER A 202 -21.62 9.13 14.08
C SER A 202 -22.39 8.00 13.43
N LEU A 203 -23.49 8.36 12.76
CA LEU A 203 -24.31 7.46 11.98
C LEU A 203 -24.26 7.84 10.51
N SER A 204 -24.24 6.81 9.64
CA SER A 204 -24.53 6.98 8.22
C SER A 204 -25.51 5.90 7.76
N PRO A 205 -26.46 6.20 6.85
CA PRO A 205 -27.43 5.20 6.39
C PRO A 205 -26.81 3.92 5.82
N ASN A 206 -25.60 4.00 5.29
CA ASN A 206 -24.89 2.90 4.63
C ASN A 206 -23.56 2.49 5.32
N GLY A 207 -23.22 3.09 6.47
CA GLY A 207 -21.95 2.83 7.17
C GLY A 207 -20.72 3.46 6.51
N TRP A 208 -20.89 4.24 5.44
CA TRP A 208 -19.79 4.94 4.78
C TRP A 208 -19.68 6.37 5.31
N THR A 209 -18.45 6.80 5.55
CA THR A 209 -18.14 8.21 5.75
C THR A 209 -18.63 8.97 4.51
N ASN A 210 -19.44 10.00 4.73
CA ASN A 210 -19.68 11.01 3.71
C ASN A 210 -18.79 12.20 4.03
N ASP A 211 -18.71 13.14 3.08
CA ASP A 211 -17.78 14.24 3.24
C ASP A 211 -18.05 15.12 4.48
N PHE A 212 -19.31 15.14 4.92
CA PHE A 212 -19.75 15.84 6.12
C PHE A 212 -19.23 15.18 7.42
N LEU A 213 -19.18 13.85 7.48
CA LEU A 213 -18.72 13.12 8.66
C LEU A 213 -17.23 13.32 8.93
N CYS A 214 -16.40 13.46 7.88
CA CYS A 214 -15.00 13.82 8.04
C CYS A 214 -14.85 15.23 8.64
N THR A 215 -15.62 16.21 8.15
CA THR A 215 -15.62 17.58 8.69
C THR A 215 -16.12 17.64 10.14
N GLU A 216 -17.13 16.86 10.50
CA GLU A 216 -17.64 16.79 11.88
C GLU A 216 -16.63 16.13 12.83
N TRP A 217 -16.00 15.03 12.43
CA TRP A 217 -14.91 14.43 13.19
C TRP A 217 -13.76 15.42 13.38
N PHE A 218 -13.39 16.16 12.32
CA PHE A 218 -12.34 17.17 12.40
C PHE A 218 -12.67 18.25 13.44
N LYS A 219 -13.91 18.77 13.41
CA LYS A 219 -14.41 19.77 14.36
C LYS A 219 -14.45 19.27 15.80
N LYS A 220 -15.07 18.12 16.02
CA LYS A 220 -15.45 17.63 17.35
C LYS A 220 -14.31 16.90 18.06
N SER A 221 -13.51 16.14 17.33
CA SER A 221 -12.44 15.32 17.91
C SER A 221 -11.07 15.91 17.60
N PHE A 222 -10.73 16.08 16.31
CA PHE A 222 -9.34 16.37 15.95
C PHE A 222 -8.83 17.70 16.52
N ILE A 223 -9.59 18.78 16.36
CA ILE A 223 -9.16 20.12 16.82
C ILE A 223 -8.91 20.13 18.33
N GLY A 224 -9.85 19.62 19.12
CA GLY A 224 -9.73 19.61 20.58
C GLY A 224 -8.56 18.76 21.05
N GLN A 225 -8.52 17.51 20.61
CA GLN A 225 -7.51 16.54 21.05
C GLN A 225 -6.10 16.93 20.58
N SER A 226 -5.92 17.37 19.33
CA SER A 226 -4.60 17.77 18.83
C SER A 226 -4.08 19.05 19.49
N LYS A 227 -4.96 20.03 19.78
CA LYS A 227 -4.57 21.25 20.49
C LYS A 227 -4.21 21.00 21.94
N ALA A 228 -4.95 20.15 22.65
CA ALA A 228 -4.64 19.78 24.03
C ALA A 228 -3.23 19.17 24.16
N ARG A 229 -2.74 18.55 23.09
CA ARG A 229 -1.42 17.92 23.01
C ARG A 229 -0.32 18.84 22.46
N ASN A 230 -0.67 19.98 21.87
CA ASN A 230 0.29 20.90 21.26
C ASN A 230 1.03 21.74 22.30
N LYS A 231 2.12 21.20 22.85
CA LYS A 231 2.97 21.88 23.83
C LYS A 231 3.89 22.94 23.20
N SER A 232 4.20 22.80 21.91
CA SER A 232 5.18 23.66 21.22
C SER A 232 4.60 25.02 20.81
N GLY A 233 3.26 25.14 20.75
CA GLY A 233 2.58 26.32 20.21
C GLY A 233 2.79 26.52 18.70
N LYS A 234 3.48 25.59 18.03
CA LYS A 234 3.70 25.61 16.58
C LYS A 234 2.43 25.17 15.84
N PRO A 235 2.31 25.47 14.53
CA PRO A 235 1.23 24.92 13.72
C PRO A 235 1.18 23.38 13.78
N ILE A 236 -0.02 22.84 13.61
CA ILE A 236 -0.27 21.40 13.50
C ILE A 236 -0.45 21.05 12.02
N ILE A 237 0.05 19.90 11.57
CA ILE A 237 -0.24 19.37 10.22
C ILE A 237 -1.15 18.16 10.37
N LEU A 238 -2.24 18.13 9.59
CA LEU A 238 -3.05 16.94 9.40
C LEU A 238 -2.88 16.41 7.97
N VAL A 239 -2.30 15.22 7.84
CA VAL A 239 -2.13 14.48 6.60
C VAL A 239 -3.30 13.54 6.40
N LEU A 240 -4.03 13.68 5.30
CA LEU A 240 -5.13 12.80 4.94
C LEU A 240 -5.20 12.58 3.43
N ASP A 241 -6.07 11.67 3.00
CA ASP A 241 -6.24 11.37 1.59
C ASP A 241 -7.09 12.43 0.85
N GLY A 242 -7.29 12.18 -0.44
CA GLY A 242 -7.95 13.12 -1.32
C GLY A 242 -9.47 13.13 -1.15
N HIS A 243 -9.99 13.81 -0.12
CA HIS A 243 -11.43 14.00 0.08
C HIS A 243 -12.12 14.96 -0.93
N GLY A 244 -13.46 14.96 -1.04
CA GLY A 244 -14.22 15.75 -2.03
C GLY A 244 -14.10 17.28 -1.89
N SER A 245 -14.41 18.01 -2.96
CA SER A 245 -13.96 19.41 -3.15
C SER A 245 -14.65 20.45 -2.27
N HIS A 246 -15.93 20.32 -1.97
CA HIS A 246 -16.69 21.35 -1.24
C HIS A 246 -16.35 21.34 0.25
N GLU A 247 -16.44 20.18 0.90
CA GLU A 247 -16.17 20.05 2.34
C GLU A 247 -14.69 20.21 2.69
N LYS A 248 -13.79 19.94 1.72
CA LYS A 248 -12.38 20.27 1.89
C LYS A 248 -12.13 21.75 2.14
N LEU A 249 -12.85 22.64 1.46
CA LEU A 249 -12.66 24.08 1.65
C LEU A 249 -13.06 24.49 3.08
N VAL A 250 -14.20 23.98 3.55
CA VAL A 250 -14.67 24.19 4.93
C VAL A 250 -13.63 23.69 5.95
N MET A 251 -13.08 22.50 5.73
CA MET A 251 -12.06 21.94 6.62
C MET A 251 -10.74 22.70 6.56
N ILE A 252 -10.34 23.20 5.38
CA ILE A 252 -9.15 24.04 5.22
C ILE A 252 -9.33 25.37 5.95
N ASP A 253 -10.43 26.08 5.74
CA ASP A 253 -10.71 27.37 6.38
C ASP A 253 -10.77 27.23 7.90
N LEU A 254 -11.47 26.19 8.37
CA LEU A 254 -11.52 25.87 9.78
C LEU A 254 -10.15 25.51 10.34
N GLY A 255 -9.36 24.70 9.62
CA GLY A 255 -7.99 24.37 10.00
C GLY A 255 -7.12 25.61 10.14
N LEU A 256 -7.14 26.49 9.14
CA LEU A 256 -6.39 27.74 9.14
C LEU A 256 -6.73 28.63 10.35
N SER A 257 -8.03 28.79 10.66
CA SER A 257 -8.47 29.55 11.85
C SER A 257 -7.99 28.94 13.19
N HIS A 258 -7.59 27.67 13.18
CA HIS A 258 -7.13 26.94 14.36
C HIS A 258 -5.61 26.68 14.38
N GLY A 259 -4.86 27.21 13.41
CA GLY A 259 -3.41 26.96 13.30
C GLY A 259 -3.08 25.54 12.82
N ILE A 260 -4.00 24.93 12.07
CA ILE A 260 -3.89 23.57 11.53
C ILE A 260 -3.76 23.66 10.01
N ILE A 261 -2.73 23.01 9.48
CA ILE A 261 -2.44 22.91 8.04
C ILE A 261 -2.97 21.57 7.56
N ILE A 262 -3.96 21.60 6.66
CA ILE A 262 -4.43 20.41 5.96
C ILE A 262 -3.48 20.09 4.82
N PHE A 263 -2.90 18.90 4.82
CA PHE A 263 -1.95 18.45 3.80
C PHE A 263 -2.42 17.16 3.13
N CYS A 264 -2.86 17.26 1.87
CA CYS A 264 -3.43 16.12 1.16
C CYS A 264 -2.34 15.23 0.52
N LEU A 265 -2.52 13.92 0.62
CA LEU A 265 -1.75 12.96 -0.15
C LEU A 265 -2.01 13.12 -1.66
N PRO A 266 -1.04 12.79 -2.53
CA PRO A 266 -1.24 12.84 -3.96
C PRO A 266 -2.37 11.89 -4.38
N PRO A 267 -3.23 12.27 -5.34
CA PRO A 267 -4.32 11.43 -5.80
C PRO A 267 -3.86 10.03 -6.19
N HIS A 268 -4.65 9.01 -5.84
CA HIS A 268 -4.39 7.61 -6.18
C HIS A 268 -3.08 7.00 -5.64
N THR A 269 -2.45 7.61 -4.62
CA THR A 269 -1.22 7.11 -4.00
C THR A 269 -1.39 6.48 -2.62
N THR A 270 -2.62 6.44 -2.07
CA THR A 270 -2.93 5.95 -0.72
C THR A 270 -2.25 4.62 -0.39
N HIS A 271 -2.36 3.62 -1.26
CA HIS A 271 -1.74 2.29 -1.14
C HIS A 271 -0.20 2.25 -0.95
N LYS A 272 0.50 3.38 -1.04
CA LYS A 272 1.95 3.51 -0.84
C LYS A 272 2.34 4.62 0.12
N LEU A 273 1.61 5.74 0.08
CA LEU A 273 1.97 6.95 0.81
C LEU A 273 1.13 7.18 2.07
N GLN A 274 0.01 6.47 2.25
CA GLN A 274 -0.85 6.59 3.43
C GLN A 274 -0.27 5.75 4.59
N PRO A 275 0.30 6.36 5.65
CA PRO A 275 0.96 5.63 6.72
C PRO A 275 0.04 4.64 7.45
N LEU A 276 -1.21 5.01 7.73
CA LEU A 276 -2.18 4.13 8.37
C LEU A 276 -2.47 2.87 7.54
N ASP A 277 -2.66 3.01 6.23
CA ASP A 277 -2.87 1.89 5.30
C ASP A 277 -1.66 0.94 5.23
N VAL A 278 -0.44 1.48 5.22
CA VAL A 278 0.80 0.70 5.05
C VAL A 278 1.26 0.06 6.36
N GLY A 279 1.09 0.74 7.50
CA GLY A 279 1.65 0.34 8.79
C GLY A 279 0.65 -0.21 9.79
N VAL A 280 -0.52 0.40 9.93
CA VAL A 280 -1.43 0.18 11.07
C VAL A 280 -2.60 -0.74 10.71
N PHE A 281 -3.26 -0.48 9.58
CA PHE A 281 -4.47 -1.19 9.19
C PHE A 281 -4.23 -2.63 8.75
N GLY A 282 -3.01 -2.98 8.34
CA GLY A 282 -2.61 -4.36 8.05
C GLY A 282 -2.69 -5.26 9.29
N PRO A 283 -1.87 -5.01 10.33
CA PRO A 283 -1.95 -5.72 11.61
C PRO A 283 -3.34 -5.69 12.25
N PHE A 284 -4.00 -4.53 12.24
CA PHE A 284 -5.36 -4.39 12.76
C PHE A 284 -6.35 -5.34 12.05
N SER A 285 -6.32 -5.40 10.71
CA SER A 285 -7.21 -6.28 9.95
C SER A 285 -6.94 -7.76 10.23
N CYS A 286 -5.71 -8.13 10.59
CA CYS A 286 -5.38 -9.49 11.00
C CYS A 286 -6.01 -9.83 12.35
N ALA A 287 -5.85 -8.94 13.35
CA ALA A 287 -6.39 -9.14 14.70
C ALA A 287 -7.93 -9.10 14.72
N TRP A 288 -8.56 -8.26 13.88
CA TRP A 288 -10.01 -8.16 13.78
C TRP A 288 -10.69 -9.42 13.20
N ALA A 289 -9.93 -10.24 12.47
CA ALA A 289 -10.44 -11.44 11.81
C ALA A 289 -10.20 -12.73 12.63
N ASP A 290 -9.56 -12.61 13.80
CA ASP A 290 -9.37 -13.70 14.78
C ASP A 290 -10.61 -13.88 15.67
#